data_AF-C9Z7A4-F1
#
_entry.id   AF-C9Z7A4-F1
#
_cell.length_a   1.000
_cell.length_b   1.000
_cell.length_c   1.000
_cell.angle_alpha   90.00
_cell.angle_beta   90.00
_cell.angle_gamma   90.00
#
_symmetry.space_group_name_H-M   'P 1'
#
loop_
_entity.id
_entity.type
_entity.pdbx_description
1 polymer ?
#
loop_
_entity_poly.entity_id
_entity_poly.type
_entity_poly.pdbx_seq_one_letter_code
_entity_poly.pdbx_strand_id
1 'polypeptide(L)'
;MQGLPGAPSREPRFAQAKRGSRVCARPTVAPTIRVVAAELPVSLRPSKERRYRVADPYLRFWLMFLDPHMAEIERMRGDLTLARIQERWTSWRGRAIEPLVRESLARLLPDGQLPAAPAIGGYWTRSNDVEIDLVGADRQPVAKELLFLGSVKWLENSAFDDHDLAALQKHRAALTDRPVPLVAVSRSGVGCSGLQAAYGPDELLGAWRRT
;
A
#
# COMPACT_ATOMS: atom_id res chain seq x y z
N MET A 1 -52.00 60.04 12.18
CA MET A 1 -52.00 58.78 11.41
C MET A 1 -51.03 58.99 10.24
N GLN A 2 -49.74 58.66 10.38
CA GLN A 2 -49.10 57.35 10.12
C GLN A 2 -49.30 56.82 8.69
N GLY A 3 -48.20 56.59 7.96
CA GLY A 3 -48.08 55.52 6.95
C GLY A 3 -47.65 55.86 5.50
N LEU A 4 -46.39 56.29 5.31
CA LEU A 4 -45.29 55.77 4.44
C LEU A 4 -45.56 54.73 3.29
N PRO A 5 -44.60 54.50 2.34
CA PRO A 5 -44.70 54.77 0.90
C PRO A 5 -44.68 53.53 -0.02
N GLY A 6 -44.95 53.71 -1.32
CA GLY A 6 -44.81 52.69 -2.38
C GLY A 6 -43.55 52.89 -3.23
N ALA A 7 -42.72 51.86 -3.32
CA ALA A 7 -41.47 51.78 -4.08
C ALA A 7 -41.68 51.42 -5.57
N PRO A 8 -40.72 51.74 -6.47
CA PRO A 8 -40.89 51.64 -7.92
C PRO A 8 -40.53 50.26 -8.50
N SER A 9 -41.27 49.86 -9.53
CA SER A 9 -41.05 48.70 -10.39
C SER A 9 -40.12 49.04 -11.57
N ARG A 10 -39.06 48.25 -11.76
CA ARG A 10 -38.26 48.22 -12.99
C ARG A 10 -38.00 46.77 -13.40
N GLU A 11 -38.41 46.45 -14.63
CA GLU A 11 -38.20 45.17 -15.30
C GLU A 11 -36.71 44.85 -15.51
N PRO A 12 -36.30 43.57 -15.47
CA PRO A 12 -34.93 43.18 -15.78
C PRO A 12 -34.73 42.92 -17.28
N ARG A 13 -33.70 43.57 -17.85
CA ARG A 13 -33.15 43.26 -19.17
C ARG A 13 -32.31 41.98 -19.12
N PHE A 14 -32.61 41.04 -20.02
CA PHE A 14 -31.77 39.89 -20.33
C PHE A 14 -30.42 40.34 -20.94
N ALA A 15 -29.31 39.88 -20.37
CA ALA A 15 -27.98 39.97 -20.95
C ALA A 15 -27.27 38.60 -20.83
N GLN A 16 -26.57 38.26 -21.90
CA GLN A 16 -26.12 36.92 -22.29
C GLN A 16 -25.06 36.31 -21.36
N ALA A 17 -25.16 34.99 -21.18
CA ALA A 17 -24.19 34.16 -20.48
C ALA A 17 -22.89 33.99 -21.29
N LYS A 18 -21.75 34.48 -20.76
CA LYS A 18 -20.41 34.09 -21.22
C LYS A 18 -19.97 32.83 -20.47
N ARG A 19 -19.94 31.69 -21.16
CA ARG A 19 -19.27 30.46 -20.71
C ARG A 19 -17.76 30.69 -20.70
N GLY A 20 -17.20 30.95 -19.52
CA GLY A 20 -15.76 30.87 -19.28
C GLY A 20 -15.36 29.40 -19.09
N SER A 21 -14.80 28.80 -20.14
CA SER A 21 -14.10 27.51 -20.06
C SER A 21 -12.89 27.68 -19.14
N ARG A 22 -12.99 27.23 -17.88
CA ARG A 22 -11.80 26.93 -17.08
C ARG A 22 -11.32 25.56 -17.51
N VAL A 23 -10.36 25.52 -18.42
CA VAL A 23 -9.46 24.38 -18.50
C VAL A 23 -8.72 24.35 -17.16
N CYS A 24 -9.15 23.48 -16.26
CA CYS A 24 -8.32 23.07 -15.12
C CYS A 24 -7.11 22.39 -15.72
N ALA A 25 -6.02 23.14 -15.93
CA ALA A 25 -4.71 22.56 -16.13
C ALA A 25 -4.44 21.68 -14.90
N ARG A 26 -4.47 20.35 -15.08
CA ARG A 26 -3.93 19.43 -14.08
C ARG A 26 -2.46 19.81 -13.93
N PRO A 27 -1.99 20.22 -12.75
CA PRO A 27 -0.55 20.28 -12.55
C PRO A 27 -0.04 18.84 -12.68
N THR A 28 0.67 18.56 -13.77
CA THR A 28 1.52 17.37 -13.87
C THR A 28 2.58 17.54 -12.81
N VAL A 29 2.34 16.96 -11.63
CA VAL A 29 3.34 16.84 -10.59
C VAL A 29 4.43 15.95 -11.18
N ALA A 30 5.56 16.54 -11.54
CA ALA A 30 6.75 15.77 -11.85
C ALA A 30 7.01 14.84 -10.65
N PRO A 31 7.26 13.53 -10.86
CA PRO A 31 7.53 12.65 -9.75
C PRO A 31 8.80 13.13 -9.07
N THR A 32 8.65 13.74 -7.89
CA THR A 32 9.78 13.97 -7.01
C THR A 32 10.32 12.58 -6.70
N ILE A 33 11.56 12.28 -7.12
CA ILE A 33 12.22 11.03 -6.76
C ILE A 33 12.36 11.05 -5.24
N ARG A 34 11.39 10.47 -4.53
CA ARG A 34 11.50 10.24 -3.10
C ARG A 34 12.40 9.04 -2.93
N VAL A 35 13.71 9.29 -2.85
CA VAL A 35 14.72 8.24 -2.66
C VAL A 35 14.44 7.45 -1.38
N VAL A 36 13.94 8.12 -0.33
CA VAL A 36 13.58 7.53 0.96
C VAL A 36 12.09 7.72 1.23
N ALA A 37 11.42 6.62 1.56
CA ALA A 37 10.05 6.61 2.08
C ALA A 37 10.09 6.42 3.61
N ALA A 38 9.27 7.19 4.31
CA ALA A 38 9.10 7.11 5.76
C ALA A 38 7.67 6.65 6.07
N GLU A 39 7.53 5.47 6.62
CA GLU A 39 6.24 4.81 6.87
C GLU A 39 6.00 4.74 8.38
N LEU A 40 4.75 5.00 8.78
CA LEU A 40 4.26 4.73 10.13
C LEU A 40 3.32 3.54 10.05
N PRO A 41 3.24 2.71 11.10
CA PRO A 41 2.32 1.59 11.10
C PRO A 41 0.89 2.11 11.08
N VAL A 42 0.04 1.50 10.26
CA VAL A 42 -1.40 1.81 10.21
C VAL A 42 -2.08 1.07 11.36
N SER A 43 -2.72 1.81 12.25
CA SER A 43 -3.34 1.25 13.45
C SER A 43 -4.46 2.14 14.00
N LEU A 44 -5.22 1.63 14.96
CA LEU A 44 -6.27 2.38 15.66
C LEU A 44 -5.73 3.40 16.67
N ARG A 45 -4.42 3.37 16.96
CA ARG A 45 -3.76 4.21 17.98
C ARG A 45 -2.50 4.85 17.41
N PRO A 46 -2.19 6.11 17.76
CA PRO A 46 -0.94 6.75 17.33
C PRO A 46 0.29 5.91 17.67
N SER A 47 1.23 5.84 16.74
CA SER A 47 2.52 5.18 16.91
C SER A 47 3.66 6.10 16.50
N LYS A 48 4.82 5.93 17.13
CA LYS A 48 6.07 6.63 16.79
C LYS A 48 7.08 5.73 16.07
N GLU A 49 6.72 4.47 15.82
CA GLU A 49 7.60 3.45 15.25
C GLU A 49 7.77 3.64 13.74
N ARG A 50 8.47 4.70 13.34
CA ARG A 50 8.69 5.01 11.93
C ARG A 50 9.73 4.09 11.32
N ARG A 51 9.41 3.51 10.15
CA ARG A 51 10.37 2.78 9.32
C ARG A 51 10.78 3.62 8.12
N TYR A 52 12.06 3.59 7.80
CA TYR A 52 12.60 4.20 6.60
C TYR A 52 12.99 3.11 5.62
N ARG A 53 12.64 3.29 4.36
CA ARG A 53 13.08 2.43 3.27
C ARG A 53 13.53 3.24 2.07
N VAL A 54 14.47 2.69 1.31
CA VAL A 54 14.75 3.20 -0.04
C VAL A 54 13.53 2.87 -0.90
N ALA A 55 12.90 3.89 -1.48
CA ALA A 55 11.64 3.71 -2.20
C ALA A 55 11.86 3.14 -3.61
N ASP A 56 13.01 3.46 -4.20
CA ASP A 56 13.41 2.98 -5.52
C ASP A 56 13.91 1.50 -5.45
N PRO A 57 13.28 0.56 -6.17
CA PRO A 57 13.66 -0.85 -6.14
C PRO A 57 15.08 -1.11 -6.66
N TYR A 58 15.52 -0.37 -7.68
CA TYR A 58 16.84 -0.53 -8.28
C TYR A 58 17.92 -0.07 -7.30
N LEU A 59 17.77 1.12 -6.70
CA LEU A 59 18.71 1.65 -5.73
C LEU A 59 18.74 0.78 -4.47
N ARG A 60 17.59 0.27 -4.02
CA ARG A 60 17.51 -0.67 -2.88
C ARG A 60 18.28 -1.96 -3.16
N PHE A 61 18.21 -2.48 -4.39
CA PHE A 61 19.00 -3.64 -4.82
C PHE A 61 20.49 -3.32 -4.86
N TRP A 62 20.85 -2.21 -5.53
CA TRP A 62 22.23 -1.77 -5.71
C TRP A 62 22.95 -1.57 -4.37
N LEU A 63 22.34 -0.82 -3.44
CA LEU A 63 22.91 -0.57 -2.11
C LEU A 63 23.04 -1.84 -1.26
N MET A 64 22.16 -2.83 -1.46
CA MET A 64 22.21 -4.06 -0.66
C MET A 64 23.22 -5.08 -1.19
N PHE A 65 23.35 -5.19 -2.52
CA PHE A 65 24.06 -6.32 -3.13
C PHE A 65 25.29 -5.92 -3.95
N LEU A 66 25.31 -4.72 -4.53
CA LEU A 66 26.37 -4.33 -5.45
C LEU A 66 27.37 -3.39 -4.80
N ASP A 67 26.91 -2.28 -4.21
CA ASP A 67 27.78 -1.27 -3.59
C ASP A 67 28.81 -1.85 -2.61
N PRO A 68 28.44 -2.72 -1.65
CA PRO A 68 29.40 -3.28 -0.69
C PRO A 68 30.44 -4.22 -1.33
N HIS A 69 30.23 -4.63 -2.58
CA HIS A 69 31.01 -5.66 -3.27
C HIS A 69 31.60 -5.17 -4.60
N MET A 70 31.55 -3.86 -4.89
CA MET A 70 32.03 -3.34 -6.18
C MET A 70 33.49 -3.67 -6.45
N ALA A 71 34.35 -3.55 -5.44
CA ALA A 71 35.77 -3.88 -5.53
C ALA A 71 36.03 -5.36 -5.90
N GLU A 72 35.14 -6.26 -5.51
CA GLU A 72 35.21 -7.69 -5.85
C GLU A 72 34.74 -7.93 -7.30
N ILE A 73 33.64 -7.29 -7.69
CA ILE A 73 33.09 -7.33 -9.05
C ILE A 73 34.13 -6.81 -10.05
N GLU A 74 34.77 -5.67 -9.76
CA GLU A 74 35.81 -5.06 -10.60
C GLU A 74 37.05 -5.94 -10.76
N ARG A 75 37.31 -6.83 -9.79
CA ARG A 75 38.38 -7.83 -9.84
C ARG A 75 37.95 -9.14 -10.51
N MET A 76 36.86 -9.13 -11.26
CA MET A 76 36.30 -10.29 -11.96
C MET A 76 35.89 -11.43 -11.00
N ARG A 77 35.56 -11.10 -9.75
CA ARG A 77 35.07 -12.05 -8.72
C ARG A 77 33.57 -11.92 -8.46
N GLY A 78 32.81 -11.57 -9.50
CA GLY A 78 31.36 -11.41 -9.42
C GLY A 78 30.60 -12.71 -9.08
N ASP A 79 31.25 -13.87 -9.22
CA ASP A 79 30.74 -15.17 -8.79
C ASP A 79 30.41 -15.20 -7.29
N LEU A 80 31.27 -14.61 -6.46
CA LEU A 80 31.06 -14.53 -5.02
C LEU A 80 29.88 -13.62 -4.66
N THR A 81 29.77 -12.48 -5.34
CA THR A 81 28.63 -11.57 -5.16
C THR A 81 27.32 -12.23 -5.61
N LEU A 82 27.33 -12.96 -6.73
CA LEU A 82 26.16 -13.70 -7.22
C LEU A 82 25.72 -14.76 -6.21
N ALA A 83 26.64 -15.52 -5.61
CA ALA A 83 26.31 -16.50 -4.58
C ALA A 83 25.60 -15.83 -3.38
N ARG A 84 26.10 -14.69 -2.90
CA ARG A 84 25.47 -13.92 -1.81
C ARG A 84 24.08 -13.40 -2.19
N ILE A 85 23.90 -12.98 -3.45
CA ILE A 85 22.58 -12.56 -3.96
C ILE A 85 21.62 -13.74 -3.92
N GLN A 86 22.02 -14.91 -4.44
CA GLN A 86 21.20 -16.11 -4.48
C GLN A 86 20.76 -16.56 -3.08
N GLU A 87 21.68 -16.57 -2.11
CA GLU A 87 21.39 -16.91 -0.71
C GLU A 87 20.31 -16.02 -0.09
N ARG A 88 20.31 -14.72 -0.41
CA ARG A 88 19.41 -13.73 0.21
C ARG A 88 18.20 -13.37 -0.65
N TRP A 89 18.14 -13.89 -1.88
CA TRP A 89 17.18 -13.49 -2.91
C TRP A 89 15.73 -13.64 -2.46
N THR A 90 15.41 -14.77 -1.83
CA THR A 90 14.05 -15.08 -1.37
C THR A 90 13.57 -14.07 -0.33
N SER A 91 14.33 -13.86 0.74
CA SER A 91 13.97 -12.92 1.81
C SER A 91 13.99 -11.46 1.33
N TRP A 92 14.89 -11.11 0.41
CA TRP A 92 14.92 -9.78 -0.18
C TRP A 92 13.67 -9.49 -1.01
N ARG A 93 13.32 -10.40 -1.93
CA ARG A 93 12.14 -10.25 -2.79
C ARG A 93 10.85 -10.16 -2.01
N GLY A 94 10.69 -10.96 -0.95
CA GLY A 94 9.51 -10.91 -0.08
C GLY A 94 9.25 -9.50 0.44
N ARG A 95 10.29 -8.80 0.90
CA ARG A 95 10.17 -7.41 1.37
C ARG A 95 10.17 -6.36 0.26
N ALA A 96 10.67 -6.71 -0.92
CA ALA A 96 10.69 -5.81 -2.07
C ALA A 96 9.32 -5.71 -2.74
N ILE A 97 8.52 -6.78 -2.68
CA ILE A 97 7.21 -6.82 -3.33
C ILE A 97 6.11 -6.11 -2.52
N GLU A 98 6.21 -6.04 -1.19
CA GLU A 98 5.14 -5.48 -0.34
C GLU A 98 4.62 -4.11 -0.79
N PRO A 99 5.47 -3.10 -1.12
CA PRO A 99 4.96 -1.81 -1.57
C PRO A 99 4.16 -1.92 -2.88
N LEU A 100 4.58 -2.79 -3.79
CA LEU A 100 3.86 -3.02 -5.04
C LEU A 100 2.53 -3.74 -4.80
N VAL A 101 2.50 -4.70 -3.86
CA VAL A 101 1.25 -5.36 -3.44
C VAL A 101 0.27 -4.32 -2.89
N ARG A 102 0.72 -3.48 -1.95
CA ARG A 102 -0.13 -2.42 -1.35
C ARG A 102 -0.70 -1.47 -2.41
N GLU A 103 0.14 -1.03 -3.35
CA GLU A 103 -0.28 -0.16 -4.47
C GLU A 103 -1.25 -0.88 -5.42
N SER A 104 -1.01 -2.15 -5.71
CA SER A 104 -1.90 -2.94 -6.59
C SER A 104 -3.28 -3.13 -5.94
N LEU A 105 -3.34 -3.43 -4.64
CA LEU A 105 -4.59 -3.50 -3.90
C LEU A 105 -5.29 -2.14 -3.86
N ALA A 106 -4.55 -1.03 -3.71
CA ALA A 106 -5.14 0.31 -3.71
C ALA A 106 -5.81 0.67 -5.04
N ARG A 107 -5.34 0.08 -6.15
CA ARG A 107 -5.93 0.23 -7.49
C ARG A 107 -7.06 -0.75 -7.76
N LEU A 108 -6.95 -1.96 -7.21
CA LEU A 108 -7.89 -3.05 -7.44
C LEU A 108 -9.20 -2.86 -6.66
N LEU A 109 -9.11 -2.35 -5.43
CA LEU A 109 -10.26 -2.26 -4.52
C LEU A 109 -11.16 -1.06 -4.82
N PRO A 110 -12.49 -1.20 -4.69
CA PRO A 110 -13.24 -2.39 -4.28
C PRO A 110 -13.37 -3.42 -5.41
N ASP A 111 -13.40 -4.71 -5.06
CA ASP A 111 -13.42 -5.82 -6.02
C ASP A 111 -14.59 -6.82 -5.80
N GLY A 112 -15.50 -6.50 -4.88
CA GLY A 112 -16.63 -7.35 -4.49
C GLY A 112 -16.33 -8.32 -3.35
N GLN A 113 -15.06 -8.62 -3.06
CA GLN A 113 -14.65 -9.39 -1.87
C GLN A 113 -14.28 -8.45 -0.72
N LEU A 114 -13.63 -7.33 -1.03
CA LEU A 114 -13.22 -6.32 -0.06
C LEU A 114 -13.80 -4.94 -0.43
N PRO A 115 -14.09 -4.10 0.59
CA PRO A 115 -14.49 -2.72 0.35
C PRO A 115 -13.32 -1.89 -0.17
N ALA A 116 -13.63 -0.70 -0.67
CA ALA A 116 -12.61 0.29 -0.97
C ALA A 116 -11.83 0.63 0.31
N ALA A 117 -10.50 0.64 0.24
CA ALA A 117 -9.64 1.00 1.35
C ALA A 117 -8.86 2.28 1.01
N PRO A 118 -9.30 3.46 1.49
CA PRO A 118 -8.61 4.73 1.21
C PRO A 118 -7.16 4.78 1.70
N ALA A 119 -6.80 3.93 2.68
CA ALA A 119 -5.44 3.73 3.12
C ALA A 119 -5.08 2.24 3.14
N ILE A 120 -3.94 1.90 2.55
CA ILE A 120 -3.33 0.57 2.63
C ILE A 120 -1.87 0.73 3.05
N GLY A 121 -1.51 0.13 4.19
CA GLY A 121 -0.15 0.18 4.74
C GLY A 121 0.25 -1.15 5.38
N GLY A 122 1.28 -1.12 6.21
CA GLY A 122 1.63 -2.23 7.09
C GLY A 122 1.48 -1.83 8.56
N TYR A 123 1.55 -2.79 9.47
CA TYR A 123 1.59 -2.57 10.91
C TYR A 123 2.77 -3.32 11.53
N TRP A 124 3.41 -2.70 12.50
CA TRP A 124 4.49 -3.32 13.26
C TRP A 124 4.64 -2.67 14.65
N THR A 125 5.21 -3.44 15.57
CA THR A 125 5.63 -2.97 16.90
C THR A 125 7.12 -2.67 16.93
N ARG A 126 7.58 -1.99 18.00
CA ARG A 126 9.00 -1.71 18.22
C ARG A 126 9.84 -2.99 18.37
N SER A 127 9.30 -3.99 19.04
CA SER A 127 9.91 -5.29 19.30
C SER A 127 9.93 -6.21 18.08
N ASN A 128 9.20 -5.87 17.01
CA ASN A 128 9.05 -6.71 15.81
C ASN A 128 8.44 -8.09 16.08
N ASP A 129 7.75 -8.26 17.21
CA ASP A 129 7.02 -9.47 17.60
C ASP A 129 5.65 -9.58 16.93
N VAL A 130 5.10 -8.44 16.49
CA VAL A 130 3.86 -8.36 15.73
C VAL A 130 4.13 -7.56 14.47
N GLU A 131 3.85 -8.17 13.32
CA GLU A 131 4.00 -7.58 11.99
C GLU A 131 2.83 -8.02 11.09
N ILE A 132 2.17 -7.06 10.45
CA ILE A 132 1.09 -7.31 9.50
C ILE A 132 1.46 -6.57 8.22
N ASP A 133 1.69 -7.31 7.15
CA ASP A 133 2.19 -6.77 5.89
C ASP A 133 1.18 -5.82 5.22
N LEU A 134 -0.12 -6.12 5.39
CA LEU A 134 -1.23 -5.42 4.76
C LEU A 134 -2.27 -5.01 5.80
N VAL A 135 -2.54 -3.71 5.87
CA VAL A 135 -3.60 -3.13 6.70
C VAL A 135 -4.40 -2.19 5.82
N GLY A 136 -5.63 -2.58 5.49
CA GLY A 136 -6.61 -1.72 4.85
C GLY A 136 -7.40 -0.95 5.90
N ALA A 137 -7.53 0.36 5.74
CA ALA A 137 -8.20 1.23 6.70
C ALA A 137 -8.90 2.41 6.04
N ASP A 138 -9.79 3.06 6.80
CA ASP A 138 -10.46 4.30 6.40
C ASP A 138 -9.47 5.47 6.19
N ARG A 139 -8.39 5.50 6.96
CA ARG A 139 -7.33 6.50 6.88
C ARG A 139 -6.04 6.02 7.54
N GLN A 140 -4.95 6.72 7.29
CA GLN A 140 -3.63 6.46 7.88
C GLN A 140 -2.96 7.76 8.38
N PRO A 141 -1.99 7.69 9.31
CA PRO A 141 -1.52 6.48 9.99
C PRO A 141 -2.44 6.01 11.14
N VAL A 142 -3.33 6.88 11.64
CA VAL A 142 -4.26 6.54 12.73
C VAL A 142 -5.67 6.34 12.18
N ALA A 143 -6.04 5.09 11.95
CA ALA A 143 -7.34 4.66 11.47
C ALA A 143 -8.45 4.92 12.50
N LYS A 144 -9.68 5.17 12.05
CA LYS A 144 -10.87 4.97 12.89
C LYS A 144 -11.39 3.54 12.78
N GLU A 145 -11.24 2.94 11.60
CA GLU A 145 -11.75 1.61 11.29
C GLU A 145 -10.73 0.83 10.45
N LEU A 146 -10.54 -0.43 10.82
CA LEU A 146 -9.76 -1.40 10.05
C LEU A 146 -10.72 -2.17 9.15
N LEU A 147 -10.43 -2.18 7.85
CA LEU A 147 -11.28 -2.78 6.81
C LEU A 147 -10.84 -4.21 6.48
N PHE A 148 -9.53 -4.46 6.50
CA PHE A 148 -8.96 -5.80 6.38
C PHE A 148 -7.54 -5.83 6.94
N LEU A 149 -7.06 -7.03 7.27
CA LEU A 149 -5.67 -7.30 7.61
C LEU A 149 -5.16 -8.44 6.73
N GLY A 150 -3.88 -8.42 6.39
CA GLY A 150 -3.34 -9.45 5.52
C GLY A 150 -1.85 -9.66 5.62
N SER A 151 -1.42 -10.77 5.05
CA SER A 151 -0.02 -11.17 4.96
C SER A 151 0.38 -11.50 3.52
N VAL A 152 1.65 -11.27 3.21
CA VAL A 152 2.24 -11.50 1.89
C VAL A 152 3.20 -12.69 1.98
N LYS A 153 2.92 -13.76 1.23
CA LYS A 153 3.82 -14.90 1.05
C LYS A 153 4.33 -14.97 -0.38
N TRP A 154 5.57 -14.50 -0.58
CA TRP A 154 6.17 -14.38 -1.91
C TRP A 154 7.24 -15.46 -2.19
N LEU A 155 6.88 -16.72 -1.95
CA LEU A 155 7.73 -17.89 -2.22
C LEU A 155 7.29 -18.58 -3.52
N GLU A 156 8.21 -19.25 -4.21
CA GLU A 156 7.93 -19.93 -5.48
C GLU A 156 7.32 -21.32 -5.29
N ASN A 157 7.73 -22.03 -4.26
CA ASN A 157 7.38 -23.43 -4.05
C ASN A 157 6.61 -23.66 -2.74
N SER A 158 6.00 -22.61 -2.20
CA SER A 158 5.27 -22.69 -0.94
C SER A 158 4.07 -21.74 -0.98
N ALA A 159 2.88 -22.35 -0.94
CA ALA A 159 1.60 -21.65 -0.84
C ALA A 159 1.41 -21.05 0.57
N PHE A 160 0.47 -20.12 0.68
CA PHE A 160 -0.01 -19.62 1.98
C PHE A 160 -0.88 -20.68 2.64
N ASP A 161 -0.54 -21.11 3.85
CA ASP A 161 -1.14 -22.27 4.51
C ASP A 161 -1.78 -21.93 5.86
N ASP A 162 -2.25 -22.96 6.58
CA ASP A 162 -2.91 -22.81 7.87
C ASP A 162 -1.98 -22.24 8.96
N HIS A 163 -0.67 -22.51 8.87
CA HIS A 163 0.30 -21.96 9.80
C HIS A 163 0.46 -20.46 9.59
N ASP A 164 0.55 -20.01 8.34
CA ASP A 164 0.57 -18.58 8.02
C ASP A 164 -0.72 -17.89 8.46
N LEU A 165 -1.88 -18.52 8.25
CA LEU A 165 -3.17 -17.99 8.70
C LEU A 165 -3.23 -17.86 10.24
N ALA A 166 -2.76 -18.87 10.96
CA ALA A 166 -2.72 -18.84 12.43
C ALA A 166 -1.79 -17.72 12.95
N ALA A 167 -0.65 -17.51 12.30
CA ALA A 167 0.25 -16.39 12.63
C ALA A 167 -0.43 -15.03 12.39
N LEU A 168 -1.12 -14.85 11.25
CA LEU A 168 -1.87 -13.63 10.95
C LEU A 168 -3.01 -13.39 11.95
N GLN A 169 -3.74 -14.44 12.35
CA GLN A 169 -4.80 -14.36 13.37
C GLN A 169 -4.24 -13.91 14.73
N LYS A 170 -3.07 -14.44 15.13
CA LYS A 170 -2.36 -14.03 16.35
C LYS A 170 -1.96 -12.55 16.28
N HIS A 171 -1.44 -12.10 15.14
CA HIS A 171 -1.04 -10.69 14.97
C HIS A 171 -2.25 -9.75 14.96
N ARG A 172 -3.37 -10.15 14.34
CA ARG A 172 -4.64 -9.42 14.44
C ARG A 172 -5.07 -9.25 15.88
N ALA A 173 -5.04 -10.32 16.68
CA ALA A 173 -5.46 -10.27 18.08
C ALA A 173 -4.62 -9.30 18.92
N ALA A 174 -3.34 -9.11 18.58
CA ALA A 174 -2.49 -8.10 19.22
C ALA A 174 -2.82 -6.65 18.79
N LEU A 175 -3.38 -6.46 17.59
CA LEU A 175 -3.77 -5.14 17.06
C LEU A 175 -5.20 -4.74 17.48
N THR A 176 -6.15 -5.68 17.48
CA THR A 176 -7.55 -5.43 17.78
C THR A 176 -8.30 -6.70 18.20
N ASP A 177 -9.25 -6.54 19.14
CA ASP A 177 -10.18 -7.60 19.56
C ASP A 177 -11.39 -7.73 18.62
N ARG A 178 -11.58 -6.79 17.69
CA ARG A 178 -12.71 -6.83 16.75
C ARG A 178 -12.44 -7.83 15.62
N PRO A 179 -13.48 -8.52 15.13
CA PRO A 179 -13.34 -9.31 13.93
C PRO A 179 -13.06 -8.39 12.74
N VAL A 180 -11.88 -8.53 12.15
CA VAL A 180 -11.47 -7.87 10.90
C VAL A 180 -11.22 -8.95 9.85
N PRO A 181 -11.72 -8.81 8.61
CA PRO A 181 -11.47 -9.73 7.51
C PRO A 181 -9.97 -9.98 7.30
N LEU A 182 -9.61 -11.23 7.04
CA LEU A 182 -8.23 -11.64 6.78
C LEU A 182 -8.02 -11.93 5.30
N VAL A 183 -6.88 -11.49 4.79
CA VAL A 183 -6.52 -11.52 3.38
C VAL A 183 -5.12 -12.12 3.22
N ALA A 184 -4.92 -12.94 2.21
CA ALA A 184 -3.59 -13.40 1.83
C ALA A 184 -3.21 -12.89 0.43
N VAL A 185 -1.97 -12.49 0.27
CA VAL A 185 -1.36 -12.30 -1.05
C VAL A 185 -0.28 -13.34 -1.19
N SER A 186 -0.40 -14.21 -2.18
CA SER A 186 0.52 -15.33 -2.34
C SER A 186 0.96 -15.49 -3.78
N ARG A 187 2.27 -15.65 -3.99
CA ARG A 187 2.79 -15.95 -5.34
C ARG A 187 2.40 -17.34 -5.82
N SER A 188 2.34 -18.30 -4.90
CA SER A 188 2.15 -19.72 -5.22
C SER A 188 0.83 -20.28 -4.71
N GLY A 189 -0.18 -19.42 -4.61
CA GLY A 189 -1.54 -19.79 -4.23
C GLY A 189 -1.73 -19.93 -2.72
N VAL A 190 -2.94 -20.36 -2.35
CA VAL A 190 -3.42 -20.48 -0.97
C VAL A 190 -3.94 -21.89 -0.77
N GLY A 191 -3.49 -22.55 0.29
CA GLY A 191 -3.86 -23.92 0.68
C GLY A 191 -4.71 -24.01 1.95
N CYS A 192 -5.13 -22.87 2.51
CA CYS A 192 -5.98 -22.82 3.71
C CYS A 192 -7.38 -22.27 3.43
N SER A 193 -8.27 -22.43 4.41
CA SER A 193 -9.63 -21.87 4.38
C SER A 193 -9.80 -20.81 5.47
N GLY A 194 -10.82 -19.95 5.35
CA GLY A 194 -11.13 -18.92 6.36
C GLY A 194 -10.55 -17.52 6.07
N LEU A 195 -9.95 -17.32 4.90
CA LEU A 195 -9.65 -15.99 4.37
C LEU A 195 -10.90 -15.39 3.71
N GLN A 196 -11.07 -14.07 3.81
CA GLN A 196 -12.11 -13.33 3.09
C GLN A 196 -11.75 -13.19 1.61
N ALA A 197 -10.47 -12.99 1.30
CA ALA A 197 -9.98 -12.83 -0.07
C ALA A 197 -8.54 -13.34 -0.17
N ALA A 198 -8.17 -13.77 -1.37
CA ALA A 198 -6.80 -14.15 -1.72
C ALA A 198 -6.44 -13.52 -3.06
N TYR A 199 -5.20 -13.04 -3.19
CA TYR A 199 -4.72 -12.44 -4.44
C TYR A 199 -3.41 -13.09 -4.86
N GLY A 200 -3.33 -13.49 -6.13
CA GLY A 200 -2.15 -13.98 -6.78
C GLY A 200 -1.53 -12.95 -7.73
N PRO A 201 -0.46 -13.33 -8.46
CA PRO A 201 0.19 -12.45 -9.42
C PRO A 201 -0.75 -11.90 -10.50
N ASP A 202 -1.70 -12.69 -10.98
CA ASP A 202 -2.60 -12.29 -12.06
C ASP A 202 -3.60 -11.20 -11.63
N GLU A 203 -4.18 -11.32 -10.42
CA GLU A 203 -5.05 -10.28 -9.86
C GLU A 203 -4.27 -8.98 -9.64
N LEU A 204 -3.08 -9.07 -9.07
CA LEU A 204 -2.22 -7.90 -8.83
C LEU A 204 -1.84 -7.21 -10.15
N LEU A 205 -1.46 -7.97 -11.18
CA LEU A 205 -1.15 -7.42 -12.51
C LEU A 205 -2.38 -6.84 -13.19
N GLY A 206 -3.56 -7.41 -12.97
CA GLY A 206 -4.84 -6.91 -13.45
C GLY A 206 -5.07 -5.43 -13.09
N ALA A 207 -4.64 -5.03 -11.89
CA ALA A 207 -4.74 -3.65 -11.39
C ALA A 207 -3.95 -2.61 -12.22
N TRP A 208 -3.03 -3.06 -13.09
CA TRP A 208 -2.17 -2.21 -13.91
C TRP A 208 -2.47 -2.30 -15.41
N ARG A 209 -3.32 -3.25 -15.83
CA ARG A 209 -3.57 -3.53 -17.26
C ARG A 209 -4.52 -2.54 -17.92
N ARG A 210 -5.18 -1.65 -17.18
CA ARG A 210 -6.04 -0.58 -17.73
C ARG A 210 -5.97 0.66 -16.85
N THR A 211 -5.15 1.63 -17.26
CA THR A 211 -5.26 3.03 -16.83
C THR A 211 -5.35 3.90 -18.09
#